data_AF-W1TSJ9-F1
#
_entry.id   AF-W1TSJ9-F1
#
_cell.length_a   1.000
_cell.length_b   1.000
_cell.length_c   1.000
_cell.angle_alpha   90.00
_cell.angle_beta   90.00
_cell.angle_gamma   90.00
#
_symmetry.space_group_name_H-M   'P 1'
#
loop_
_entity.id
_entity.type
_entity.pdbx_description
1 polymer ?
#
loop_
_entity_poly.entity_id
_entity_poly.type
_entity_poly.pdbx_seq_one_letter_code
_entity_poly.pdbx_strand_id
1 'polypeptide(L)'
;LTRDRNWAAAHPEVQCFASVAEVLQALQQNEDYFVIGGGEIYRAFFPYAEQLHITEVDSEPEADTYFPVIDETVWEKTRVEEGEVNAKNPLAHRFVTYVRRA
;
A
#
# COMPACT_ATOMS: atom_id res chain seq x y z
N LEU A 1 5.76 0.99 -11.91
CA LEU A 1 6.14 -0.39 -12.29
C LEU A 1 5.34 -0.78 -13.53
N THR A 2 5.99 -1.24 -14.60
CA THR A 2 5.32 -1.69 -15.83
C THR A 2 6.01 -2.92 -16.38
N ARG A 3 5.27 -3.83 -17.04
CA ARG A 3 5.88 -4.94 -17.79
C ARG A 3 6.23 -4.55 -19.23
N ASP A 4 5.65 -3.45 -19.73
CA ASP A 4 5.96 -2.91 -21.04
C ASP A 4 7.24 -2.09 -20.97
N ARG A 5 8.32 -2.65 -21.55
CA ARG A 5 9.64 -2.01 -21.58
C ARG A 5 9.72 -0.82 -22.53
N ASN A 6 8.75 -0.66 -23.42
CA ASN A 6 8.67 0.48 -24.34
C ASN A 6 7.83 1.61 -23.77
N TRP A 7 7.16 1.38 -22.64
CA TRP A 7 6.37 2.41 -21.99
C TRP A 7 7.28 3.37 -21.23
N ALA A 8 7.04 4.67 -21.43
CA ALA A 8 7.68 5.75 -20.69
C ALA A 8 6.61 6.69 -20.15
N ALA A 9 6.79 7.14 -18.91
CA ALA A 9 5.94 8.16 -18.34
C ALA A 9 6.12 9.49 -19.09
N ALA A 10 5.01 10.20 -19.31
CA ALA A 10 5.05 11.51 -19.97
C ALA A 10 5.69 12.60 -19.08
N HIS A 11 5.61 12.43 -17.76
CA HIS A 11 6.16 13.38 -16.80
C HIS A 11 7.61 13.04 -16.46
N PRO A 12 8.56 13.98 -16.56
CA PRO A 12 9.99 13.71 -16.40
C PRO A 12 10.37 13.25 -14.98
N GLU A 13 9.55 13.56 -13.97
CA GLU A 13 9.79 13.16 -12.58
C GLU A 13 9.31 11.73 -12.27
N VAL A 14 8.61 11.08 -13.20
CA VAL A 14 8.11 9.71 -12.99
C VAL A 14 9.12 8.71 -13.51
N GLN A 15 9.73 7.97 -12.58
CA GLN A 15 10.64 6.88 -12.91
C GLN A 15 9.87 5.59 -13.19
N CYS A 16 10.30 4.88 -14.23
CA CYS A 16 9.68 3.64 -14.70
C CYS A 16 10.64 2.48 -14.46
N PHE A 17 10.14 1.40 -13.88
CA PHE A 17 10.89 0.18 -13.62
C PHE A 17 10.14 -1.01 -14.20
N ALA A 18 10.88 -2.00 -14.68
CA ALA A 18 10.36 -3.21 -15.31
C ALA A 18 10.12 -4.35 -14.32
N SER A 19 10.65 -4.25 -13.10
CA SER A 19 10.49 -5.27 -12.05
C SER A 19 10.56 -4.70 -10.64
N VAL A 20 10.06 -5.46 -9.66
CA VAL A 20 10.21 -5.15 -8.22
C VAL A 20 11.68 -5.07 -7.84
N ALA A 21 12.52 -5.98 -8.34
CA ALA A 21 13.94 -6.00 -8.05
C ALA A 21 14.65 -4.71 -8.50
N GLU A 22 14.31 -4.19 -9.68
CA GLU A 22 14.84 -2.90 -10.16
C GLU A 22 14.41 -1.73 -9.27
N VAL A 23 13.15 -1.73 -8.80
CA VAL A 23 12.68 -0.71 -7.84
C VAL A 23 13.51 -0.78 -6.56
N LEU A 24 13.62 -1.97 -5.96
CA LEU A 24 14.35 -2.17 -4.69
C LEU A 24 15.84 -1.79 -4.80
N GLN A 25 16.47 -1.99 -5.95
CA GLN A 25 17.86 -1.57 -6.20
C GLN A 25 18.02 -0.06 -6.33
N ALA A 26 16.98 0.66 -6.76
CA ALA A 26 17.01 2.11 -6.92
C ALA A 26 16.73 2.88 -5.62
N LEU A 27 16.09 2.24 -4.64
CA LEU A 27 15.75 2.86 -3.36
C LEU A 27 17.02 3.21 -2.57
N GLN A 28 17.02 4.39 -1.98
CA GLN A 28 18.07 4.82 -1.07
C GLN A 28 17.83 4.23 0.32
N GLN A 29 18.91 3.98 1.07
CA GLN A 29 18.79 3.55 2.46
C GLN A 29 18.37 4.72 3.35
N ASN A 30 17.61 4.43 4.41
CA ASN A 30 17.12 5.41 5.40
C ASN A 30 16.12 6.45 4.85
N GLU A 31 15.37 6.10 3.80
CA GLU A 31 14.22 6.86 3.33
C GLU A 31 12.94 6.01 3.44
N ASP A 32 11.81 6.68 3.67
CA ASP A 32 10.50 6.05 3.69
C ASP A 32 9.89 6.03 2.29
N TYR A 33 9.62 4.83 1.76
CA TYR A 33 8.96 4.63 0.48
C TYR A 33 7.57 4.04 0.67
N PHE A 34 6.58 4.60 -0.02
CA PHE A 34 5.19 4.18 0.09
C PHE A 34 4.73 3.50 -1.19
N VAL A 35 4.18 2.30 -1.04
CA VAL A 35 3.49 1.59 -2.11
C VAL A 35 2.03 2.01 -2.11
N ILE A 36 1.57 2.65 -3.19
CA ILE A 36 0.21 3.22 -3.28
C ILE A 36 -0.76 2.38 -4.14
N GLY A 37 -0.40 1.14 -4.48
CA GLY A 37 -1.26 0.18 -5.17
C GLY A 37 -1.08 0.12 -6.70
N GLY A 38 -1.97 -0.53 -7.45
CA GLY A 38 -3.17 -1.27 -7.01
C GLY A 38 -2.91 -2.70 -6.51
N GLY A 39 -3.92 -3.58 -6.55
CA GLY A 39 -3.87 -4.92 -5.93
C GLY A 39 -2.69 -5.81 -6.32
N GLU A 40 -2.30 -5.85 -7.60
CA GLU A 40 -1.10 -6.60 -8.03
C GLU A 40 0.19 -5.99 -7.50
N ILE A 41 0.27 -4.65 -7.42
CA ILE A 41 1.43 -3.94 -6.88
C ILE A 41 1.53 -4.18 -5.38
N TYR A 42 0.42 -4.10 -4.64
CA TYR A 42 0.40 -4.46 -3.23
C TYR A 42 0.91 -5.88 -3.01
N ARG A 43 0.39 -6.88 -3.76
CA ARG A 43 0.88 -8.27 -3.67
C ARG A 43 2.38 -8.40 -3.96
N ALA A 44 2.88 -7.68 -4.96
CA ALA A 44 4.28 -7.73 -5.36
C ALA A 44 5.23 -7.15 -4.30
N PHE A 45 4.80 -6.11 -3.58
CA PHE A 45 5.62 -5.44 -2.57
C PHE A 45 5.33 -5.85 -1.12
N PHE A 46 4.23 -6.56 -0.85
CA PHE A 46 3.82 -6.99 0.49
C PHE A 46 4.91 -7.74 1.29
N PRO A 47 5.76 -8.60 0.67
CA PRO A 47 6.85 -9.25 1.40
C PRO A 47 7.95 -8.31 1.89
N TYR A 48 8.08 -7.12 1.29
CA TYR A 48 9.13 -6.14 1.59
C TYR A 48 8.65 -5.01 2.51
N ALA A 49 7.34 -4.89 2.74
CA ALA A 49 6.79 -3.84 3.58
C ALA A 49 7.16 -4.05 5.06
N GLU A 50 7.50 -2.96 5.74
CA GLU A 50 7.77 -2.95 7.18
C GLU A 50 6.57 -2.44 7.99
N GLN A 51 5.77 -1.56 7.37
CA GLN A 51 4.56 -0.98 7.94
C GLN A 51 3.43 -0.97 6.92
N LEU A 52 2.19 -1.05 7.41
CA LEU A 52 0.98 -0.86 6.62
C LEU A 52 0.18 0.30 7.21
N HIS A 53 -0.15 1.28 6.39
CA HIS A 53 -1.11 2.34 6.71
C HIS A 53 -2.42 2.02 6.00
N ILE A 54 -3.39 1.52 6.76
CA ILE A 54 -4.67 1.01 6.24
C ILE A 54 -5.80 1.91 6.71
N THR A 55 -6.70 2.27 5.79
CA THR A 55 -8.01 2.83 6.15
C THR A 55 -9.03 1.71 6.09
N GLU A 56 -9.56 1.32 7.24
CA GLU A 56 -10.64 0.32 7.33
C GLU A 56 -11.97 1.06 7.29
N VAL A 57 -12.70 0.95 6.18
CA VAL A 57 -14.01 1.59 5.97
C VAL A 57 -15.12 0.58 6.23
N ASP A 58 -16.08 0.94 7.08
CA ASP A 58 -17.22 0.10 7.45
C ASP A 58 -18.26 0.07 6.32
N SER A 59 -17.98 -0.74 5.31
CA SER A 59 -18.83 -0.93 4.12
C SER A 59 -18.50 -2.26 3.44
N GLU A 60 -19.49 -2.84 2.76
CA GLU A 60 -19.36 -4.10 2.02
C GLU A 60 -19.74 -3.91 0.53
N PRO A 61 -18.93 -3.18 -0.26
CA PRO A 61 -19.19 -3.02 -1.69
C PRO A 61 -18.85 -4.29 -2.47
N GLU A 62 -19.41 -4.43 -3.68
CA GLU A 62 -18.89 -5.40 -4.65
C GLU A 62 -17.46 -4.99 -5.05
N ALA A 63 -16.55 -5.97 -5.10
CA ALA A 63 -15.13 -5.74 -5.40
C ALA A 63 -14.59 -6.83 -6.31
N ASP A 64 -13.67 -6.45 -7.22
CA ASP A 64 -12.93 -7.36 -8.10
C ASP A 64 -11.45 -7.52 -7.69
N THR A 65 -11.00 -6.68 -6.75
CA THR A 65 -9.61 -6.55 -6.34
C THR A 65 -9.53 -6.45 -4.82
N TYR A 66 -8.64 -7.25 -4.24
CA TYR A 66 -8.48 -7.35 -2.79
C TYR A 66 -7.03 -7.04 -2.37
N PHE A 67 -6.90 -6.40 -1.22
CA PHE A 67 -5.63 -6.22 -0.53
C PHE A 67 -5.12 -7.58 0.01
N PRO A 68 -3.79 -7.80 0.15
CA PRO A 68 -3.27 -9.01 0.78
C PRO A 68 -3.84 -9.24 2.18
N VAL A 69 -4.01 -10.50 2.57
CA VAL A 69 -4.49 -10.86 3.92
C VAL A 69 -3.48 -10.38 4.96
N ILE A 70 -3.95 -9.62 5.95
CA ILE A 70 -3.15 -9.16 7.08
C ILE A 70 -3.23 -10.25 8.16
N ASP A 71 -2.24 -11.14 8.17
CA ASP A 71 -2.10 -12.18 9.20
C ASP A 71 -1.58 -11.58 10.52
N GLU A 72 -2.35 -11.67 11.59
CA GLU A 72 -2.01 -11.13 12.92
C GLU A 72 -0.80 -11.81 13.58
N THR A 73 -0.41 -12.99 13.09
CA THR A 73 0.84 -13.66 13.49
C THR A 73 2.08 -13.02 12.86
N VAL A 74 1.92 -12.26 11.78
CA VAL A 74 2.97 -11.54 11.05
C VAL A 74 2.90 -10.04 11.31
N TRP A 75 1.71 -9.50 11.51
CA TRP A 75 1.45 -8.07 11.63
C TRP A 75 0.86 -7.72 12.98
N GLU A 76 1.41 -6.70 13.62
CA GLU A 76 0.89 -6.15 14.87
C GLU A 76 0.19 -4.81 14.61
N LYS A 77 -1.04 -4.67 15.10
CA LYS A 77 -1.79 -3.42 15.08
C LYS A 77 -1.25 -2.50 16.17
N THR A 78 -0.53 -1.45 15.80
CA THR A 78 0.16 -0.55 16.74
C THR A 78 -0.54 0.79 16.96
N ARG A 79 -1.37 1.22 16.02
CA ARG A 79 -2.17 2.45 16.14
C ARG A 79 -3.54 2.27 15.51
N VAL A 80 -4.54 2.82 16.17
CA VAL A 80 -5.91 2.95 15.66
C VAL A 80 -6.39 4.35 15.97
N GLU A 81 -6.92 5.03 14.96
CA GLU A 81 -7.52 6.35 15.08
C GLU A 81 -8.86 6.35 14.35
N GLU A 82 -9.94 6.67 15.07
CA GLU A 82 -11.27 6.79 14.48
C GLU A 82 -11.32 8.01 13.56
N GLY A 83 -11.84 7.82 12.35
CA GLY A 83 -12.08 8.89 11.40
C GLY A 83 -13.32 9.70 11.74
N GLU A 84 -13.33 10.97 11.33
CA GLU A 84 -14.50 11.82 11.50
C GLU A 84 -15.60 11.45 10.49
N VAL A 85 -16.77 11.06 11.00
CA VAL A 85 -17.96 10.82 10.18
C VAL A 85 -18.73 12.13 10.01
N ASN A 86 -18.85 12.60 8.78
CA ASN A 86 -19.56 13.84 8.44
C ASN A 86 -20.13 13.79 7.01
N ALA A 87 -20.71 14.89 6.54
CA ALA A 87 -21.33 14.94 5.22
C ALA A 87 -20.37 14.67 4.04
N LYS A 88 -19.06 14.86 4.22
CA LYS A 88 -18.03 14.55 3.21
C LYS A 88 -17.49 13.12 3.33
N ASN A 89 -17.49 12.55 4.54
CA ASN A 89 -17.09 11.18 4.85
C ASN A 89 -18.22 10.49 5.62
N PRO A 90 -19.27 10.01 4.94
CA PRO A 90 -20.48 9.52 5.61
C PRO A 90 -20.32 8.13 6.22
N LEU A 91 -19.25 7.40 5.87
CA LEU A 91 -19.01 6.04 6.33
C LEU A 91 -18.11 6.06 7.57
N ALA A 92 -18.45 5.24 8.57
CA ALA A 92 -17.55 4.97 9.68
C ALA A 92 -16.25 4.37 9.14
N HIS A 93 -15.11 4.87 9.60
CA HIS A 93 -13.81 4.42 9.16
C HIS A 93 -12.77 4.68 10.24
N ARG A 94 -11.67 3.94 10.18
CA ARG A 94 -10.52 4.12 11.07
C ARG A 94 -9.21 4.03 10.31
N PHE A 95 -8.24 4.83 10.73
CA PHE A 95 -6.87 4.77 10.29
C PHE A 95 -6.10 3.82 11.19
N VAL A 96 -5.53 2.78 10.60
CA VAL A 96 -4.85 1.71 11.32
C VAL A 96 -3.42 1.60 10.82
N THR A 97 -2.47 1.62 11.75
CA THR A 97 -1.08 1.28 11.46
C THR A 97 -0.81 -0.13 11.92
N TYR A 98 -0.28 -0.95 11.01
CA TYR A 98 0.32 -2.23 11.32
C TYR A 98 1.83 -2.15 11.17
N VAL A 99 2.56 -2.80 12.06
CA VAL A 99 4.01 -2.99 11.96
C VAL A 99 4.29 -4.48 11.87
N ARG A 100 5.22 -4.87 11.00
CA ARG A 100 5.61 -6.28 10.90
C ARG A 100 6.28 -6.72 12.21
N ARG A 101 5.86 -7.87 12.74
CA ARG A 101 6.48 -8.50 13.90
C ARG A 101 7.92 -8.92 13.54
N ALA A 102 8.85 -8.69 14.47
CA ALA A 102 10.24 -9.11 14.37
C ALA A 102 10.42 -10.62 14.63
#